data_AF-A0A7W9PCV5-F1
#
_entry.id   AF-A0A7W9PCV5-F1
#
_cell.length_a   1.000
_cell.length_b   1.000
_cell.length_c   1.000
_cell.angle_alpha   90.00
_cell.angle_beta   90.00
_cell.angle_gamma   90.00
#
_symmetry.space_group_name_H-M   'P 1'
#
loop_
_entity.id
_entity.type
_entity.pdbx_description
1 polymer ?
#
loop_
_entity_poly.entity_id
_entity_poly.type
_entity_poly.pdbx_seq_one_letter_code
_entity_poly.pdbx_strand_id
1 'polypeptide(L)'
;MRTSRSIRSTLLAAALGAAAVTACSSGNDDAGFGTGKDQPLAISADDLLARTGGTAAVAVADPEHGRIERRTDGSLVYTPDPGFTGSDTITVTTTDAVRRYSTDIPPLGRFGGATVQGSGFGSAFAPVPGSPDEFYGMTDRGPNVDGPGKNEKLTPTPAFVPKIGKFKLTGNRAELESTIDMKNRAGVPFNGLVDASASTGETMRGLDGATLPPTDHGLDPEGLVALPDGTFWVSDEYGPFLVHLDAGGTEIERLAPGSGLPKELALRTPNQGMEGLTVTPDGATLVGIIQSGLQTPGVGSARDVPMTRIVTLDLKSKAAKEFVYPLEDPKSKLAVSEITALSNTTFLVDERDGKPAPGANKKLWTIDLAGATDVGPQAAVAGAHYDPNLGLLLGDTPLETFVGAVPTSEGVAALNGAGITPVTKSAHLDLGKLVDGLASDGSFFGHDKIEGVATTDNGKTLYVANDSDFGLEGSTGSTPPFGLKAKTLPGGLPDTGEILEIDTGELPARTRTTTVTVTVR
;
A
#
# COMPACT_ATOMS: atom_id res chain seq x y z
N MET A 1 60.51 0.51 1.21
CA MET A 1 60.38 0.55 -0.26
C MET A 1 58.93 0.25 -0.61
N ARG A 2 58.17 1.29 -0.94
CA ARG A 2 56.77 1.21 -1.38
C ARG A 2 56.78 1.14 -2.92
N THR A 3 56.15 0.14 -3.51
CA THR A 3 55.94 0.02 -4.95
C THR A 3 54.46 0.28 -5.25
N SER A 4 54.15 1.48 -5.78
CA SER A 4 52.83 1.80 -6.29
C SER A 4 52.65 1.20 -7.69
N ARG A 5 51.62 0.39 -7.90
CA ARG A 5 51.13 0.06 -9.25
C ARG A 5 49.93 0.96 -9.57
N SER A 6 50.13 1.84 -10.53
CA SER A 6 49.11 2.69 -11.15
C SER A 6 48.26 1.85 -12.10
N ILE A 7 46.96 1.72 -11.83
CA ILE A 7 45.96 1.26 -12.79
C ILE A 7 45.32 2.51 -13.39
N ARG A 8 45.54 2.74 -14.68
CA ARG A 8 44.85 3.79 -15.45
C ARG A 8 43.45 3.28 -15.80
N SER A 9 42.44 3.82 -15.15
CA SER A 9 41.03 3.66 -15.53
C SER A 9 40.69 4.73 -16.56
N THR A 10 40.43 4.32 -17.80
CA THR A 10 39.87 5.16 -18.85
C THR A 10 38.40 5.44 -18.50
N LEU A 11 38.11 6.65 -18.01
CA LEU A 11 36.75 7.18 -17.88
C LEU A 11 36.20 7.45 -19.28
N LEU A 12 35.23 6.65 -19.70
CA LEU A 12 34.35 7.00 -20.82
C LEU A 12 33.25 7.89 -20.24
N ALA A 13 33.38 9.21 -20.43
CA ALA A 13 32.36 10.17 -20.05
C ALA A 13 31.15 9.99 -20.98
N ALA A 14 30.09 9.36 -20.48
CA ALA A 14 28.77 9.46 -21.07
C ALA A 14 28.22 10.85 -20.73
N ALA A 15 28.09 11.71 -21.73
CA ALA A 15 27.45 13.01 -21.59
C ALA A 15 25.95 12.80 -21.35
N LEU A 16 25.51 12.77 -20.10
CA LEU A 16 24.12 13.07 -19.76
C LEU A 16 23.94 14.59 -19.93
N GLY A 17 23.28 14.98 -21.00
CA GLY A 17 22.79 16.34 -21.16
C GLY A 17 21.66 16.58 -20.15
N ALA A 18 22.01 17.03 -18.94
CA ALA A 18 21.08 17.72 -18.07
C ALA A 18 20.81 19.10 -18.71
N ALA A 19 19.79 19.18 -19.55
CA ALA A 19 19.24 20.47 -19.92
C ALA A 19 18.63 21.07 -18.66
N ALA A 20 19.34 22.02 -18.04
CA ALA A 20 18.78 22.88 -17.00
C ALA A 20 17.63 23.67 -17.64
N VAL A 21 16.39 23.20 -17.44
CA VAL A 21 15.20 23.95 -17.82
C VAL A 21 15.04 25.05 -16.79
N THR A 22 15.49 26.25 -17.14
CA THR A 22 15.27 27.46 -16.35
C THR A 22 13.77 27.71 -16.25
N ALA A 23 13.20 27.54 -15.06
CA ALA A 23 11.85 27.98 -14.75
C ALA A 23 11.81 29.51 -14.76
N CYS A 24 11.36 30.11 -15.87
CA CYS A 24 11.08 31.54 -15.93
C CYS A 24 9.68 31.79 -15.36
N SER A 25 9.58 32.03 -14.05
CA SER A 25 8.41 32.66 -13.45
C SER A 25 8.55 34.17 -13.58
N SER A 26 7.69 34.80 -14.37
CA SER A 26 7.44 36.23 -14.29
C SER A 26 5.93 36.45 -14.25
N GLY A 27 5.45 36.94 -13.10
CA GLY A 27 4.07 37.32 -12.90
C GLY A 27 3.64 38.41 -13.87
N ASN A 28 2.50 38.16 -14.52
CA ASN A 28 1.58 39.17 -15.01
C ASN A 28 0.23 38.47 -15.21
N ASP A 29 -0.85 39.18 -14.89
CA ASP A 29 -2.25 38.72 -14.87
C ASP A 29 -2.86 38.44 -16.27
N ASP A 30 -2.14 37.76 -17.16
CA ASP A 30 -2.64 37.21 -18.44
C ASP A 30 -2.44 35.69 -18.45
N ALA A 31 -3.54 34.96 -18.24
CA ALA A 31 -3.68 33.61 -17.68
C ALA A 31 -3.17 32.42 -18.53
N GLY A 32 -1.95 32.48 -19.09
CA GLY A 32 -1.37 31.41 -19.92
C GLY A 32 0.10 31.09 -19.66
N PHE A 33 0.57 30.00 -20.27
CA PHE A 33 1.97 29.58 -20.36
C PHE A 33 2.66 30.23 -21.56
N GLY A 34 4.01 30.22 -21.58
CA GLY A 34 4.78 30.70 -22.72
C GLY A 34 6.10 29.97 -22.90
N THR A 35 6.50 29.76 -24.16
CA THR A 35 7.79 29.16 -24.53
C THR A 35 8.31 29.72 -25.85
N GLY A 36 9.58 29.47 -26.16
CA GLY A 36 10.16 29.79 -27.46
C GLY A 36 9.79 28.77 -28.54
N LYS A 37 9.86 29.18 -29.80
CA LYS A 37 9.80 28.28 -30.96
C LYS A 37 10.75 27.09 -30.78
N ASP A 38 10.23 25.89 -31.02
CA ASP A 38 10.94 24.61 -30.89
C ASP A 38 11.50 24.34 -29.47
N GLN A 39 11.11 25.12 -28.45
CA GLN A 39 11.56 24.96 -27.07
C GLN A 39 10.49 24.26 -26.22
N PRO A 40 10.81 23.10 -25.60
CA PRO A 40 9.94 22.47 -24.63
C PRO A 40 9.70 23.36 -23.40
N LEU A 41 8.49 23.28 -22.85
CA LEU A 41 8.08 23.95 -21.63
C LEU A 41 7.73 22.92 -20.56
N ALA A 42 8.44 22.97 -19.43
CA ALA A 42 8.04 22.23 -18.23
C ALA A 42 6.94 23.00 -17.48
N ILE A 43 5.88 22.30 -17.12
CA ILE A 43 4.73 22.82 -16.37
C ILE A 43 4.57 21.96 -15.11
N SER A 44 4.73 22.55 -13.93
CA SER A 44 4.52 21.81 -12.68
C SER A 44 3.02 21.53 -12.47
N ALA A 45 2.70 20.51 -11.66
CA ALA A 45 1.31 20.23 -11.27
C ALA A 45 0.67 21.43 -10.57
N ASP A 46 1.41 22.09 -9.68
CA ASP A 46 0.94 23.28 -8.95
C ASP A 46 0.67 24.47 -9.89
N ASP A 47 1.56 24.73 -10.86
CA ASP A 47 1.36 25.80 -11.85
C ASP A 47 0.16 25.53 -12.76
N LEU A 48 -0.08 24.25 -13.11
CA LEU A 48 -1.24 23.84 -13.89
C LEU A 48 -2.52 24.11 -13.10
N LEU A 49 -2.59 23.63 -11.86
CA LEU A 49 -3.76 23.78 -10.98
C LEU A 49 -4.02 25.23 -10.59
N ALA A 50 -2.99 26.05 -10.38
CA ALA A 50 -3.13 27.48 -10.13
C ALA A 50 -3.87 28.22 -11.26
N ARG A 51 -3.83 27.68 -12.50
CA ARG A 51 -4.47 28.26 -13.69
C ARG A 51 -5.79 27.59 -14.05
N THR A 52 -5.98 26.32 -13.69
CA THR A 52 -7.19 25.56 -14.04
C THR A 52 -8.22 25.49 -12.90
N GLY A 53 -7.79 25.71 -11.66
CA GLY A 53 -8.56 25.47 -10.43
C GLY A 53 -8.67 23.98 -10.10
N GLY A 54 -9.14 23.65 -8.89
CA GLY A 54 -9.19 22.28 -8.38
C GLY A 54 -7.97 21.90 -7.55
N THR A 55 -8.04 20.75 -6.89
CA THR A 55 -6.96 20.15 -6.08
C THR A 55 -6.26 18.99 -6.79
N ALA A 56 -6.88 18.40 -7.82
CA ALA A 56 -6.25 17.41 -8.70
C ALA A 56 -6.61 17.64 -10.18
N ALA A 57 -5.63 17.42 -11.06
CA ALA A 57 -5.82 17.30 -12.49
C ALA A 57 -5.97 15.82 -12.84
N VAL A 58 -7.17 15.42 -13.29
CA VAL A 58 -7.54 14.02 -13.51
C VAL A 58 -7.51 13.62 -14.98
N ALA A 59 -7.56 14.60 -15.89
CA ALA A 59 -7.30 14.38 -17.30
C ALA A 59 -6.70 15.65 -17.94
N VAL A 60 -5.85 15.47 -18.94
CA VAL A 60 -5.33 16.55 -19.77
C VAL A 60 -5.37 16.10 -21.22
N ALA A 61 -5.98 16.86 -22.12
CA ALA A 61 -5.98 16.53 -23.54
C ALA A 61 -4.71 17.02 -24.23
N ASP A 62 -4.31 16.33 -25.30
CA ASP A 62 -3.24 16.80 -26.17
C ASP A 62 -3.63 18.10 -26.87
N PRO A 63 -2.67 19.03 -27.06
CA PRO A 63 -2.90 20.30 -27.72
C PRO A 63 -2.90 20.16 -29.25
N GLU A 64 -3.31 21.20 -29.99
CA GLU A 64 -3.43 21.15 -31.47
C GLU A 64 -2.08 21.31 -32.17
N HIS A 65 -1.16 22.08 -31.58
CA HIS A 65 0.11 22.48 -32.21
C HIS A 65 1.33 22.09 -31.37
N GLY A 66 1.24 20.94 -30.71
CA GLY A 66 2.34 20.35 -29.97
C GLY A 66 1.96 19.01 -29.36
N ARG A 67 2.78 18.54 -28.43
CA ARG A 67 2.54 17.31 -27.67
C ARG A 67 2.80 17.51 -26.19
N ILE A 68 2.15 16.70 -25.36
CA ILE A 68 2.39 16.65 -23.92
C ILE A 68 3.08 15.34 -23.55
N GLU A 69 4.23 15.45 -22.88
CA GLU A 69 4.84 14.34 -22.14
C GLU A 69 4.42 14.45 -20.67
N ARG A 70 3.93 13.36 -20.10
CA ARG A 70 3.52 13.28 -18.70
C ARG A 70 4.64 12.73 -17.84
N ARG A 71 4.77 13.22 -16.62
CA ARG A 71 5.72 12.69 -15.63
C ARG A 71 4.99 12.08 -14.44
N THR A 72 5.70 11.21 -13.72
CA THR A 72 5.22 10.55 -12.50
C THR A 72 4.86 11.56 -11.41
N ASP A 73 5.58 12.69 -11.34
CA ASP A 73 5.29 13.76 -10.38
C ASP A 73 4.08 14.65 -10.76
N GLY A 74 3.32 14.26 -11.79
CA GLY A 74 2.18 15.02 -12.30
C GLY A 74 2.57 16.26 -13.12
N SER A 75 3.86 16.58 -13.26
CA SER A 75 4.30 17.63 -14.17
C SER A 75 4.14 17.22 -15.65
N LEU A 76 4.04 18.22 -16.51
CA LEU A 76 3.91 18.07 -17.95
C LEU A 76 5.12 18.70 -18.66
N VAL A 77 5.47 18.16 -19.83
CA VAL A 77 6.30 18.85 -20.81
C VAL A 77 5.48 19.09 -22.05
N TYR A 78 5.17 20.35 -22.32
CA TYR A 78 4.65 20.75 -23.61
C TYR A 78 5.80 20.95 -24.59
N THR A 79 5.78 20.30 -25.75
CA THR A 79 6.71 20.60 -26.85
C THR A 79 5.92 21.06 -28.07
N PRO A 80 6.13 22.31 -28.55
CA PRO A 80 5.50 22.79 -29.78
C PRO A 80 5.85 21.90 -30.98
N ASP A 81 4.96 21.86 -31.97
CA ASP A 81 5.29 21.30 -33.27
C ASP A 81 6.46 22.03 -33.92
N PRO A 82 7.34 21.33 -34.65
CA PRO A 82 8.48 21.96 -35.29
C PRO A 82 8.07 23.14 -36.18
N GLY A 83 8.60 24.31 -35.87
CA GLY A 83 8.35 25.52 -36.63
C GLY A 83 7.19 26.37 -36.14
N PHE A 84 6.32 25.86 -35.25
CA PHE A 84 5.11 26.53 -34.80
C PHE A 84 5.42 27.80 -33.99
N THR A 85 4.61 28.82 -34.22
CA THR A 85 4.57 30.08 -33.48
C THR A 85 3.12 30.53 -33.41
N GLY A 86 2.65 31.01 -32.26
CA GLY A 86 1.26 31.38 -32.08
C GLY A 86 0.70 30.92 -30.73
N SER A 87 -0.62 30.85 -30.65
CA SER A 87 -1.34 30.38 -29.47
C SER A 87 -1.71 28.91 -29.65
N ASP A 88 -1.45 28.11 -28.64
CA ASP A 88 -1.95 26.74 -28.48
C ASP A 88 -2.75 26.64 -27.18
N THR A 89 -3.44 25.52 -26.94
CA THR A 89 -4.27 25.34 -25.74
C THR A 89 -4.11 23.96 -25.13
N ILE A 90 -3.92 23.93 -23.82
CA ILE A 90 -3.98 22.71 -23.01
C ILE A 90 -5.36 22.66 -22.34
N THR A 91 -6.11 21.59 -22.59
CA THR A 91 -7.41 21.35 -21.94
C THR A 91 -7.21 20.44 -20.73
N VAL A 92 -7.67 20.86 -19.56
CA VAL A 92 -7.48 20.15 -18.30
C VAL A 92 -8.82 19.93 -17.62
N THR A 93 -9.06 18.70 -17.16
CA THR A 93 -10.18 18.36 -16.28
C THR A 93 -9.66 18.23 -14.86
N THR A 94 -10.27 18.98 -13.94
CA THR A 94 -9.89 19.02 -12.52
C THR A 94 -11.06 18.68 -11.60
N THR A 95 -10.76 18.37 -10.34
CA THR A 95 -11.74 18.14 -9.26
C THR A 95 -11.22 18.71 -7.95
N ASP A 96 -12.13 19.00 -7.01
CA ASP A 96 -11.81 19.35 -5.63
C ASP A 96 -11.92 18.15 -4.67
N ALA A 97 -12.52 17.04 -5.12
CA ALA A 97 -12.84 15.89 -4.25
C ALA A 97 -11.62 15.04 -3.86
N VAL A 98 -10.53 15.13 -4.61
CA VAL A 98 -9.30 14.38 -4.34
C VAL A 98 -8.07 15.22 -4.61
N ARG A 99 -6.98 14.88 -3.92
CA ARG A 99 -5.63 15.39 -4.18
C ARG A 99 -4.67 14.22 -4.28
N ARG A 100 -3.81 14.23 -5.29
CA ARG A 100 -2.82 13.17 -5.52
C ARG A 100 -1.43 13.68 -5.17
N TYR A 101 -0.77 12.97 -4.28
CA TYR A 101 0.61 13.22 -3.88
C TYR A 101 1.54 12.22 -4.55
N SER A 102 2.51 12.71 -5.31
CA SER A 102 3.59 11.88 -5.85
C SER A 102 4.78 11.86 -4.90
N THR A 103 5.50 10.73 -4.85
CA THR A 103 6.84 10.68 -4.22
C THR A 103 7.95 10.94 -5.24
N ASP A 104 9.04 11.55 -4.78
CA ASP A 104 10.30 11.69 -5.54
C ASP A 104 11.43 11.05 -4.75
N ILE A 105 11.47 9.71 -4.80
CA ILE A 105 12.46 8.91 -4.08
C ILE A 105 13.39 8.25 -5.10
N PRO A 106 14.72 8.39 -4.97
CA PRO A 106 15.67 7.75 -5.86
C PRO A 106 15.47 6.23 -5.96
N PRO A 107 15.64 5.63 -7.16
CA PRO A 107 15.54 4.18 -7.30
C PRO A 107 16.64 3.47 -6.53
N LEU A 108 16.36 2.25 -6.06
CA LEU A 108 17.34 1.38 -5.40
C LEU A 108 18.45 0.94 -6.37
N GLY A 109 18.15 0.90 -7.67
CA GLY A 109 19.11 0.62 -8.71
C GLY A 109 18.49 -0.03 -9.94
N ARG A 110 19.34 -0.56 -10.82
CA ARG A 110 18.92 -1.28 -12.02
C ARG A 110 19.32 -2.76 -11.90
N PHE A 111 18.32 -3.64 -11.93
CA PHE A 111 18.46 -5.08 -11.71
C PHE A 111 17.66 -5.84 -12.76
N GLY A 112 18.20 -6.95 -13.29
CA GLY A 112 17.48 -7.78 -14.26
C GLY A 112 16.98 -7.03 -15.52
N GLY A 113 17.54 -5.87 -15.84
CA GLY A 113 17.10 -5.02 -16.95
C GLY A 113 16.06 -3.95 -16.59
N ALA A 114 15.43 -4.01 -15.41
CA ALA A 114 14.44 -3.06 -14.92
C ALA A 114 15.02 -2.10 -13.86
N THR A 115 14.40 -0.93 -13.72
CA THR A 115 14.64 -0.03 -12.59
C THR A 115 13.81 -0.51 -11.40
N VAL A 116 14.45 -0.72 -10.27
CA VAL A 116 13.78 -1.02 -9.00
C VAL A 116 13.60 0.32 -8.27
N GLN A 117 12.35 0.73 -8.09
CA GLN A 117 12.00 2.01 -7.47
C GLN A 117 12.32 2.02 -5.97
N GLY A 118 12.55 3.19 -5.39
CA GLY A 118 12.72 3.35 -3.93
C GLY A 118 11.43 3.73 -3.20
N SER A 119 10.32 3.92 -3.92
CA SER A 119 9.07 4.49 -3.41
C SER A 119 8.07 3.46 -2.86
N GLY A 120 8.50 2.24 -2.56
CA GLY A 120 7.64 1.16 -2.04
C GLY A 120 7.22 1.32 -0.58
N PHE A 121 6.82 2.52 -0.14
CA PHE A 121 6.41 2.82 1.25
C PHE A 121 4.89 2.74 1.47
N GLY A 122 4.17 2.01 0.61
CA GLY A 122 2.71 1.97 0.61
C GLY A 122 2.08 0.71 1.18
N SER A 123 2.88 -0.22 1.71
CA SER A 123 2.38 -1.44 2.37
C SER A 123 1.54 -1.09 3.59
N ALA A 124 1.91 -0.05 4.34
CA ALA A 124 1.01 0.61 5.30
C ALA A 124 1.22 2.13 5.33
N PHE A 125 0.20 2.85 5.82
CA PHE A 125 0.25 4.30 6.00
C PHE A 125 -0.43 4.72 7.29
N ALA A 126 0.28 5.44 8.16
CA ALA A 126 -0.20 5.82 9.50
C ALA A 126 0.02 7.32 9.75
N PRO A 127 -0.94 8.05 10.37
CA PRO A 127 -0.72 9.43 10.77
C PRO A 127 0.45 9.57 11.75
N VAL A 128 1.23 10.64 11.65
CA VAL A 128 2.13 11.05 12.73
C VAL A 128 1.29 11.64 13.87
N PRO A 129 1.34 11.08 15.09
CA PRO A 129 0.52 11.57 16.19
C PRO A 129 0.74 13.08 16.46
N GLY A 130 -0.36 13.84 16.46
CA GLY A 130 -0.34 15.28 16.70
C GLY A 130 0.02 16.15 15.47
N SER A 131 0.19 15.54 14.30
CA SER A 131 0.46 16.26 13.04
C SER A 131 -0.75 16.21 12.09
N PRO A 132 -1.11 17.32 11.42
CA PRO A 132 -2.19 17.33 10.45
C PRO A 132 -1.77 16.89 9.05
N ASP A 133 -0.48 16.99 8.71
CA ASP A 133 0.06 16.85 7.35
C ASP A 133 1.27 15.92 7.24
N GLU A 134 1.63 15.23 8.32
CA GLU A 134 2.73 14.27 8.33
C GLU A 134 2.23 12.85 8.59
N PHE A 135 2.84 11.90 7.87
CA PHE A 135 2.46 10.50 7.89
C PHE A 135 3.71 9.62 7.89
N TYR A 136 3.58 8.42 8.44
CA TYR A 136 4.55 7.35 8.28
C TYR A 136 4.05 6.39 7.20
N GLY A 137 4.87 6.14 6.18
CA GLY A 137 4.69 5.04 5.23
C GLY A 137 5.63 3.88 5.56
N MET A 138 5.28 2.66 5.18
CA MET A 138 6.06 1.45 5.46
C MET A 138 6.35 0.67 4.19
N THR A 139 7.59 0.17 4.08
CA THR A 139 7.93 -0.81 3.04
C THR A 139 7.62 -2.22 3.51
N ASP A 140 7.19 -3.10 2.61
CA ASP A 140 7.08 -4.55 2.84
C ASP A 140 8.48 -5.21 2.99
N ARG A 141 8.56 -6.54 2.78
CA ARG A 141 9.82 -7.31 2.72
C ARG A 141 10.87 -6.78 1.73
N GLY A 142 10.50 -5.94 0.78
CA GLY A 142 11.37 -5.40 -0.25
C GLY A 142 11.12 -5.98 -1.64
N PRO A 143 11.85 -5.49 -2.66
CA PRO A 143 11.64 -5.87 -4.05
C PRO A 143 11.68 -7.39 -4.25
N ASN A 144 10.58 -7.95 -4.75
CA ASN A 144 10.49 -9.35 -5.11
C ASN A 144 9.47 -9.58 -6.23
N VAL A 145 9.59 -10.71 -6.93
CA VAL A 145 8.66 -11.15 -7.98
C VAL A 145 8.53 -12.66 -7.97
N ASP A 146 7.45 -13.19 -8.54
CA ASP A 146 7.33 -14.63 -8.77
C ASP A 146 8.41 -15.13 -9.74
N GLY A 147 9.02 -16.26 -9.38
CA GLY A 147 9.96 -17.01 -10.22
C GLY A 147 9.27 -18.07 -11.09
N PRO A 148 9.99 -18.68 -12.05
CA PRO A 148 9.44 -19.75 -12.88
C PRO A 148 9.13 -21.05 -12.10
N GLY A 149 9.71 -21.24 -10.91
CA GLY A 149 9.41 -22.37 -10.03
C GLY A 149 8.09 -22.23 -9.26
N LYS A 150 7.50 -23.36 -8.86
CA LYS A 150 6.33 -23.36 -7.97
C LYS A 150 6.73 -22.77 -6.60
N ASN A 151 5.97 -21.79 -6.12
CA ASN A 151 6.22 -21.06 -4.87
C ASN A 151 7.66 -20.47 -4.82
N GLU A 152 8.19 -20.07 -5.97
CA GLU A 152 9.51 -19.44 -6.05
C GLU A 152 9.37 -17.93 -6.06
N LYS A 153 10.18 -17.25 -5.24
CA LYS A 153 10.29 -15.80 -5.21
C LYS A 153 11.71 -15.40 -5.59
N LEU A 154 11.83 -14.43 -6.50
CA LEU A 154 13.11 -13.84 -6.89
C LEU A 154 13.24 -12.46 -6.25
N THR A 155 14.36 -12.20 -5.58
CA THR A 155 14.68 -10.86 -5.06
C THR A 155 16.00 -10.34 -5.66
N PRO A 156 16.04 -9.11 -6.19
CA PRO A 156 17.28 -8.45 -6.60
C PRO A 156 18.09 -7.91 -5.42
N THR A 157 17.46 -7.76 -4.24
CA THR A 157 18.04 -7.06 -3.09
C THR A 157 17.85 -7.89 -1.81
N PRO A 158 18.54 -9.04 -1.68
CA PRO A 158 18.35 -9.94 -0.52
C PRO A 158 18.77 -9.34 0.83
N ALA A 159 19.52 -8.24 0.81
CA ALA A 159 19.92 -7.49 2.00
C ALA A 159 19.05 -6.24 2.24
N PHE A 160 17.91 -6.12 1.55
CA PHE A 160 16.97 -5.03 1.79
C PHE A 160 16.46 -5.10 3.23
N VAL A 161 16.44 -3.95 3.91
CA VAL A 161 15.98 -3.80 5.28
C VAL A 161 14.62 -3.11 5.24
N PRO A 162 13.52 -3.78 5.61
CA PRO A 162 12.22 -3.14 5.77
C PRO A 162 12.31 -1.92 6.69
N LYS A 163 11.59 -0.85 6.33
CA LYS A 163 11.76 0.46 6.98
C LYS A 163 10.49 1.29 6.96
N ILE A 164 10.45 2.24 7.90
CA ILE A 164 9.41 3.26 8.02
C ILE A 164 9.95 4.57 7.44
N GLY A 165 9.19 5.24 6.58
CA GLY A 165 9.51 6.58 6.05
C GLY A 165 8.58 7.61 6.67
N LYS A 166 9.12 8.73 7.17
CA LYS A 166 8.31 9.88 7.59
C LYS A 166 8.14 10.82 6.40
N PHE A 167 6.89 11.05 6.01
CA PHE A 167 6.50 11.91 4.91
C PHE A 167 5.81 13.17 5.41
N LYS A 168 6.11 14.28 4.75
CA LYS A 168 5.31 15.50 4.82
C LYS A 168 4.54 15.70 3.53
N LEU A 169 3.24 15.97 3.63
CA LEU A 169 2.39 16.26 2.47
C LEU A 169 2.41 17.78 2.18
N THR A 170 3.06 18.18 1.10
CA THR A 170 3.19 19.59 0.69
C THR A 170 2.75 19.77 -0.75
N GLY A 171 1.69 20.56 -0.98
CA GLY A 171 1.15 20.77 -2.34
C GLY A 171 0.64 19.46 -2.94
N ASN A 172 1.31 18.97 -3.98
CA ASN A 172 1.05 17.66 -4.59
C ASN A 172 2.24 16.68 -4.44
N ARG A 173 3.10 16.90 -3.45
CA ARG A 173 4.25 16.03 -3.15
C ARG A 173 4.13 15.41 -1.76
N ALA A 174 4.47 14.13 -1.68
CA ALA A 174 4.78 13.46 -0.43
C ALA A 174 6.30 13.45 -0.25
N GLU A 175 6.81 14.37 0.56
CA GLU A 175 8.24 14.61 0.77
C GLU A 175 8.77 13.66 1.85
N LEU A 176 9.68 12.76 1.49
CA LEU A 176 10.33 11.86 2.45
C LEU A 176 11.36 12.65 3.29
N GLU A 177 11.04 12.92 4.55
CA GLU A 177 11.90 13.68 5.47
C GLU A 177 12.98 12.82 6.13
N SER A 178 12.63 11.57 6.47
CA SER A 178 13.55 10.63 7.14
C SER A 178 13.08 9.19 7.00
N THR A 179 14.00 8.25 7.24
CA THR A 179 13.71 6.80 7.27
C THR A 179 14.22 6.17 8.56
N ILE A 180 13.53 5.13 9.01
CA ILE A 180 13.85 4.34 10.20
C ILE A 180 14.00 2.88 9.76
N ASP A 181 15.24 2.39 9.79
CA ASP A 181 15.54 0.97 9.53
C ASP A 181 15.09 0.11 10.70
N MET A 182 14.31 -0.93 10.41
CA MET A 182 13.85 -1.86 11.43
C MET A 182 14.92 -2.91 11.74
N LYS A 183 15.10 -3.22 13.01
CA LYS A 183 16.12 -4.16 13.50
C LYS A 183 15.62 -4.92 14.72
N ASN A 184 16.14 -6.13 14.89
CA ASN A 184 15.82 -6.94 16.07
C ASN A 184 16.44 -6.34 17.35
N ARG A 185 16.12 -6.94 18.50
CA ARG A 185 16.59 -6.49 19.83
C ARG A 185 18.12 -6.50 20.00
N ALA A 186 18.83 -7.30 19.19
CA ALA A 186 20.30 -7.34 19.17
C ALA A 186 20.92 -6.26 18.26
N GLY A 187 20.10 -5.45 17.58
CA GLY A 187 20.53 -4.43 16.63
C GLY A 187 20.87 -4.97 15.24
N VAL A 188 20.53 -6.23 14.94
CA VAL A 188 20.69 -6.79 13.59
C VAL A 188 19.53 -6.29 12.74
N PRO A 189 19.80 -5.61 11.60
CA PRO A 189 18.74 -5.18 10.69
C PRO A 189 17.87 -6.36 10.26
N PHE A 190 16.55 -6.18 10.21
CA PHE A 190 15.68 -7.18 9.57
C PHE A 190 16.00 -7.28 8.08
N ASN A 191 15.52 -8.36 7.46
CA ASN A 191 15.56 -8.52 6.01
C ASN A 191 14.22 -9.06 5.48
N GLY A 192 14.05 -9.00 4.17
CA GLY A 192 12.85 -9.52 3.50
C GLY A 192 12.76 -11.02 3.32
N LEU A 193 13.76 -11.79 3.74
CA LEU A 193 13.74 -13.25 3.58
C LEU A 193 12.71 -13.87 4.53
N VAL A 194 12.20 -15.04 4.16
CA VAL A 194 11.25 -15.80 5.00
C VAL A 194 11.83 -15.99 6.41
N ASP A 195 11.01 -15.73 7.43
CA ASP A 195 11.40 -15.97 8.81
C ASP A 195 11.41 -17.48 9.13
N ALA A 196 12.48 -17.96 9.74
CA ALA A 196 12.69 -19.37 10.06
C ALA A 196 11.69 -19.91 11.09
N SER A 197 11.04 -19.04 11.88
CA SER A 197 10.00 -19.41 12.84
C SER A 197 8.59 -19.46 12.23
N ALA A 198 8.40 -18.94 11.00
CA ALA A 198 7.12 -18.89 10.32
C ALA A 198 7.25 -19.11 8.80
N SER A 199 7.40 -20.38 8.42
CA SER A 199 7.60 -20.76 7.01
C SER A 199 6.37 -20.47 6.14
N THR A 200 6.58 -19.79 5.01
CA THR A 200 5.57 -19.61 3.95
C THR A 200 5.51 -20.78 2.96
N GLY A 201 6.48 -21.70 3.00
CA GLY A 201 6.65 -22.74 1.99
C GLY A 201 7.21 -22.23 0.66
N GLU A 202 7.65 -20.97 0.62
CA GLU A 202 8.31 -20.37 -0.53
C GLU A 202 9.79 -20.73 -0.59
N THR A 203 10.34 -20.74 -1.80
CA THR A 203 11.79 -20.78 -2.03
C THR A 203 12.25 -19.44 -2.56
N MET A 204 13.01 -18.70 -1.75
CA MET A 204 13.60 -17.44 -2.18
C MET A 204 14.91 -17.65 -2.93
N ARG A 205 15.13 -16.88 -4.00
CA ARG A 205 16.37 -16.89 -4.78
C ARG A 205 16.82 -15.49 -5.16
N GLY A 206 18.14 -15.36 -5.36
CA GLY A 206 18.70 -14.24 -6.09
C GLY A 206 18.42 -14.34 -7.59
N LEU A 207 18.62 -13.24 -8.32
CA LEU A 207 18.50 -13.24 -9.78
C LEU A 207 19.52 -14.17 -10.47
N ASP A 208 20.62 -14.52 -9.80
CA ASP A 208 21.61 -15.50 -10.25
C ASP A 208 21.16 -16.97 -10.04
N GLY A 209 19.99 -17.18 -9.44
CA GLY A 209 19.42 -18.50 -9.13
C GLY A 209 19.91 -19.10 -7.80
N ALA A 210 20.80 -18.42 -7.08
CA ALA A 210 21.24 -18.89 -5.77
C ALA A 210 20.07 -18.95 -4.79
N THR A 211 19.87 -20.10 -4.14
CA THR A 211 18.88 -20.23 -3.07
C THR A 211 19.28 -19.35 -1.89
N LEU A 212 18.32 -18.59 -1.38
CA LEU A 212 18.46 -17.76 -0.19
C LEU A 212 17.73 -18.46 0.96
N PRO A 213 18.43 -18.94 2.01
CA PRO A 213 17.79 -19.64 3.11
C PRO A 213 16.97 -18.66 3.99
N PRO A 214 15.93 -19.17 4.69
CA PRO A 214 15.25 -18.41 5.73
C PRO A 214 16.21 -17.86 6.79
N THR A 215 15.85 -16.75 7.42
CA THR A 215 16.64 -16.13 8.49
C THR A 215 15.84 -16.04 9.79
N ASP A 216 16.50 -15.84 10.93
CA ASP A 216 15.86 -15.62 12.24
C ASP A 216 15.42 -14.17 12.49
N HIS A 217 15.49 -13.33 11.45
CA HIS A 217 15.16 -11.91 11.44
C HIS A 217 14.53 -11.53 10.10
N GLY A 218 13.74 -12.44 9.54
CA GLY A 218 12.89 -12.19 8.39
C GLY A 218 11.68 -11.37 8.83
N LEU A 219 11.26 -10.41 8.02
CA LEU A 219 10.07 -9.62 8.27
C LEU A 219 9.41 -9.25 6.94
N ASP A 220 8.11 -9.45 6.88
CA ASP A 220 7.26 -8.97 5.79
C ASP A 220 6.16 -8.12 6.40
N PRO A 221 6.45 -6.85 6.69
CA PRO A 221 5.55 -6.01 7.44
C PRO A 221 4.40 -5.53 6.55
N GLU A 222 3.17 -5.52 7.08
CA GLU A 222 1.96 -5.16 6.30
C GLU A 222 1.08 -4.09 6.97
N GLY A 223 1.05 -4.03 8.30
CA GLY A 223 0.29 -3.02 9.04
C GLY A 223 1.20 -2.15 9.92
N LEU A 224 0.88 -0.86 10.05
CA LEU A 224 1.68 0.10 10.82
C LEU A 224 0.82 0.94 11.76
N VAL A 225 1.27 1.07 13.00
CA VAL A 225 0.76 2.01 13.99
C VAL A 225 1.90 2.85 14.54
N ALA A 226 1.71 4.17 14.60
CA ALA A 226 2.58 5.10 15.31
C ALA A 226 1.90 5.58 16.60
N LEU A 227 2.60 5.53 17.74
CA LEU A 227 2.08 5.96 19.03
C LEU A 227 2.63 7.32 19.47
N PRO A 228 1.91 8.09 20.32
CA PRO A 228 2.36 9.41 20.78
C PRO A 228 3.68 9.41 21.56
N ASP A 229 4.13 8.27 22.07
CA ASP A 229 5.42 8.12 22.73
C ASP A 229 6.60 7.92 21.75
N GLY A 230 6.31 7.92 20.45
CA GLY A 230 7.29 7.74 19.37
C GLY A 230 7.61 6.28 19.05
N THR A 231 6.95 5.31 19.70
CA THR A 231 7.09 3.89 19.35
C THR A 231 6.15 3.48 18.22
N PHE A 232 6.44 2.33 17.61
CA PHE A 232 5.66 1.80 16.49
C PHE A 232 5.24 0.36 16.73
N TRP A 233 4.02 -0.01 16.32
CA TRP A 233 3.65 -1.41 16.15
C TRP A 233 3.57 -1.75 14.68
N VAL A 234 4.10 -2.91 14.32
CA VAL A 234 4.12 -3.43 12.96
C VAL A 234 3.53 -4.83 12.96
N SER A 235 2.56 -5.11 12.09
CA SER A 235 2.13 -6.48 11.82
C SER A 235 2.96 -7.10 10.71
N ASP A 236 3.14 -8.41 10.80
CA ASP A 236 3.92 -9.20 9.85
C ASP A 236 3.02 -10.22 9.13
N GLU A 237 3.30 -10.42 7.85
CA GLU A 237 2.61 -11.39 7.04
C GLU A 237 3.03 -12.80 7.48
N TYR A 238 4.31 -13.09 7.72
CA TYR A 238 4.83 -14.45 7.97
C TYR A 238 4.19 -15.22 9.14
N GLY A 239 4.15 -14.63 10.34
CA GLY A 239 3.79 -15.29 11.61
C GLY A 239 2.32 -15.74 11.75
N PRO A 240 1.33 -14.82 11.75
CA PRO A 240 1.50 -13.37 11.78
C PRO A 240 2.11 -12.90 13.10
N PHE A 241 3.06 -11.97 13.06
CA PHE A 241 3.65 -11.37 14.27
C PHE A 241 3.12 -9.95 14.50
N LEU A 242 3.22 -9.48 15.73
CA LEU A 242 3.17 -8.05 16.07
C LEU A 242 4.51 -7.65 16.68
N VAL A 243 5.23 -6.74 16.03
CA VAL A 243 6.55 -6.27 16.45
C VAL A 243 6.41 -4.84 16.98
N HIS A 244 6.76 -4.63 18.25
CA HIS A 244 6.82 -3.29 18.86
C HIS A 244 8.24 -2.75 18.70
N LEU A 245 8.39 -1.58 18.09
CA LEU A 245 9.67 -0.94 17.80
C LEU A 245 9.81 0.36 18.60
N ASP A 246 11.02 0.66 19.04
CA ASP A 246 11.35 1.99 19.55
C ASP A 246 11.41 3.04 18.42
N ALA A 247 11.54 4.31 18.80
CA ALA A 247 11.63 5.42 17.85
C ALA A 247 12.80 5.31 16.85
N GLY A 248 13.81 4.47 17.16
CA GLY A 248 14.96 4.19 16.30
C GLY A 248 14.86 2.88 15.51
N GLY A 249 13.68 2.24 15.49
CA GLY A 249 13.40 1.01 14.75
C GLY A 249 13.87 -0.27 15.42
N THR A 250 14.29 -0.23 16.69
CA THR A 250 14.76 -1.43 17.42
C THR A 250 13.60 -2.16 18.07
N GLU A 251 13.50 -3.47 17.87
CA GLU A 251 12.49 -4.31 18.52
C GLU A 251 12.56 -4.24 20.05
N ILE A 252 11.45 -3.80 20.65
CA ILE A 252 11.16 -3.80 22.09
C ILE A 252 10.58 -5.15 22.49
N GLU A 253 9.52 -5.60 21.81
CA GLU A 253 8.84 -6.87 22.03
C GLU A 253 8.23 -7.41 20.74
N ARG A 254 7.95 -8.71 20.72
CA ARG A 254 7.26 -9.40 19.63
C ARG A 254 6.19 -10.34 20.20
N LEU A 255 4.99 -10.23 19.66
CA LEU A 255 3.89 -11.14 19.93
C LEU A 255 3.72 -12.09 18.73
N ALA A 256 3.47 -13.35 19.02
CA ALA A 256 3.32 -14.41 18.03
C ALA A 256 2.16 -15.33 18.41
N PRO A 257 1.61 -16.12 17.48
CA PRO A 257 0.57 -17.10 17.80
C PRO A 257 1.01 -18.03 18.93
N GLY A 258 0.26 -18.06 20.04
CA GLY A 258 0.57 -18.82 21.25
C GLY A 258 1.56 -18.15 22.21
N SER A 259 2.06 -16.97 21.87
CA SER A 259 2.91 -16.13 22.70
C SER A 259 2.47 -14.66 22.57
N GLY A 260 1.37 -14.32 23.24
CA GLY A 260 0.77 -12.99 23.23
C GLY A 260 -0.34 -12.79 22.19
N LEU A 261 -0.43 -13.66 21.18
CA LEU A 261 -1.56 -13.73 20.25
C LEU A 261 -2.32 -15.07 20.37
N PRO A 262 -3.61 -15.12 20.00
CA PRO A 262 -4.34 -16.38 19.82
C PRO A 262 -3.57 -17.34 18.91
N LYS A 263 -3.48 -18.61 19.31
CA LYS A 263 -2.52 -19.56 18.72
C LYS A 263 -3.01 -20.13 17.39
N GLU A 264 -4.31 -20.22 17.20
CA GLU A 264 -4.94 -20.62 15.95
C GLU A 264 -4.64 -19.67 14.79
N LEU A 265 -4.19 -18.44 15.04
CA LEU A 265 -3.73 -17.53 13.97
C LEU A 265 -2.54 -18.11 13.18
N ALA A 266 -1.80 -19.08 13.74
CA ALA A 266 -0.79 -19.85 13.00
C ALA A 266 -1.38 -20.72 11.87
N LEU A 267 -2.70 -20.94 11.86
CA LEU A 267 -3.42 -21.60 10.78
C LEU A 267 -3.71 -20.66 9.61
N ARG A 268 -3.24 -19.40 9.65
CA ARG A 268 -3.36 -18.49 8.50
C ARG A 268 -2.86 -19.17 7.22
N THR A 269 -3.40 -18.74 6.09
CA THR A 269 -2.84 -19.19 4.82
C THR A 269 -1.46 -18.53 4.63
N PRO A 270 -0.42 -19.25 4.17
CA PRO A 270 0.85 -18.64 3.84
C PRO A 270 0.69 -17.47 2.88
N ASN A 271 1.40 -16.37 3.18
CA ASN A 271 1.32 -15.10 2.46
C ASN A 271 -0.11 -14.51 2.45
N GLN A 272 -0.83 -14.63 3.58
CA GLN A 272 -2.13 -14.02 3.89
C GLN A 272 -2.23 -13.79 5.41
N GLY A 273 -1.33 -12.97 5.94
CA GLY A 273 -1.13 -12.78 7.37
C GLY A 273 -2.05 -11.73 7.98
N MET A 274 -1.51 -10.98 8.94
CA MET A 274 -2.20 -9.81 9.48
C MET A 274 -1.83 -8.59 8.64
N GLU A 275 -2.74 -8.26 7.72
CA GLU A 275 -2.51 -7.26 6.66
C GLU A 275 -2.66 -5.84 7.17
N GLY A 276 -3.63 -5.60 8.04
CA GLY A 276 -3.92 -4.27 8.54
C GLY A 276 -3.70 -4.18 10.04
N LEU A 277 -3.27 -3.01 10.49
CA LEU A 277 -3.08 -2.71 11.90
C LEU A 277 -3.44 -1.27 12.21
N THR A 278 -4.25 -1.06 13.25
CA THR A 278 -4.58 0.26 13.76
C THR A 278 -4.62 0.30 15.28
N VAL A 279 -4.72 1.49 15.85
CA VAL A 279 -4.96 1.70 17.28
C VAL A 279 -6.22 2.52 17.46
N THR A 280 -7.03 2.12 18.44
CA THR A 280 -8.19 2.90 18.85
C THR A 280 -7.78 4.33 19.26
N PRO A 281 -8.61 5.36 19.01
CA PRO A 281 -8.26 6.75 19.28
C PRO A 281 -7.88 7.09 20.72
N ASP A 282 -8.34 6.29 21.70
CA ASP A 282 -7.91 6.44 23.10
C ASP A 282 -6.51 5.87 23.39
N GLY A 283 -5.87 5.23 22.41
CA GLY A 283 -4.54 4.64 22.50
C GLY A 283 -4.48 3.36 23.32
N ALA A 284 -5.62 2.76 23.69
CA ALA A 284 -5.64 1.62 24.62
C ALA A 284 -5.62 0.26 23.91
N THR A 285 -6.26 0.17 22.74
CA THR A 285 -6.47 -1.11 22.05
C THR A 285 -5.83 -1.08 20.66
N LEU A 286 -4.94 -2.03 20.42
CA LEU A 286 -4.41 -2.34 19.09
C LEU A 286 -5.41 -3.27 18.38
N VAL A 287 -5.66 -3.05 17.10
CA VAL A 287 -6.66 -3.77 16.30
C VAL A 287 -6.02 -4.20 15.00
N GLY A 288 -5.83 -5.50 14.83
CA GLY A 288 -5.30 -6.10 13.60
C GLY A 288 -6.37 -6.89 12.85
N ILE A 289 -6.21 -7.07 11.55
CA ILE A 289 -7.11 -7.86 10.72
C ILE A 289 -6.33 -8.87 9.87
N ILE A 290 -6.79 -10.12 9.85
CA ILE A 290 -6.19 -11.18 9.02
C ILE A 290 -6.73 -11.08 7.60
N GLN A 291 -5.92 -11.30 6.57
CA GLN A 291 -6.32 -11.16 5.16
C GLN A 291 -7.56 -12.01 4.80
N SER A 292 -7.52 -13.28 5.22
CA SER A 292 -8.45 -14.34 4.83
C SER A 292 -8.73 -15.29 5.99
N GLY A 293 -9.70 -16.19 5.79
CA GLY A 293 -9.98 -17.25 6.75
C GLY A 293 -8.75 -18.10 7.10
N LEU A 294 -8.82 -18.76 8.25
CA LEU A 294 -7.82 -19.70 8.73
C LEU A 294 -8.02 -21.09 8.10
N GLN A 295 -6.92 -21.77 7.79
CA GLN A 295 -6.88 -23.11 7.20
C GLN A 295 -7.09 -24.19 8.28
N THR A 296 -8.29 -24.24 8.83
CA THR A 296 -8.68 -25.24 9.84
C THR A 296 -8.90 -26.63 9.24
N PRO A 297 -8.81 -27.71 10.05
CA PRO A 297 -9.10 -29.06 9.58
C PRO A 297 -10.50 -29.18 8.96
N GLY A 298 -10.58 -29.69 7.73
CA GLY A 298 -11.83 -29.88 7.00
C GLY A 298 -12.17 -28.77 5.99
N VAL A 299 -11.50 -27.61 6.06
CA VAL A 299 -11.62 -26.58 5.02
C VAL A 299 -10.81 -26.99 3.78
N GLY A 300 -11.40 -26.84 2.60
CA GLY A 300 -10.69 -27.05 1.33
C GLY A 300 -9.64 -25.96 1.09
N SER A 301 -10.10 -24.72 0.95
CA SER A 301 -9.27 -23.52 0.82
C SER A 301 -9.81 -22.45 1.74
N ALA A 302 -9.01 -21.99 2.69
CA ALA A 302 -9.41 -20.91 3.60
C ALA A 302 -9.62 -19.57 2.86
N ARG A 303 -8.99 -19.41 1.70
CA ARG A 303 -9.17 -18.27 0.78
C ARG A 303 -10.57 -18.19 0.18
N ASP A 304 -11.38 -19.23 0.29
CA ASP A 304 -12.75 -19.26 -0.27
C ASP A 304 -13.82 -19.14 0.82
N VAL A 305 -13.42 -19.10 2.10
CA VAL A 305 -14.34 -18.97 3.24
C VAL A 305 -14.71 -17.50 3.39
N PRO A 306 -16.02 -17.13 3.44
CA PRO A 306 -16.48 -15.75 3.44
C PRO A 306 -16.35 -15.05 4.81
N MET A 307 -15.30 -15.35 5.55
CA MET A 307 -14.97 -14.67 6.80
C MET A 307 -13.48 -14.66 7.07
N THR A 308 -13.04 -13.65 7.80
CA THR A 308 -11.73 -13.56 8.44
C THR A 308 -11.88 -13.05 9.88
N ARG A 309 -10.76 -12.84 10.58
CA ARG A 309 -10.72 -12.42 11.98
C ARG A 309 -10.15 -11.03 12.14
N ILE A 310 -10.83 -10.23 12.97
CA ILE A 310 -10.26 -9.05 13.60
C ILE A 310 -9.77 -9.45 14.99
N VAL A 311 -8.54 -9.08 15.32
CA VAL A 311 -7.91 -9.34 16.61
C VAL A 311 -7.75 -8.01 17.33
N THR A 312 -8.30 -7.89 18.53
CA THR A 312 -8.07 -6.73 19.39
C THR A 312 -7.16 -7.12 20.55
N LEU A 313 -6.22 -6.24 20.91
CA LEU A 313 -5.28 -6.43 22.00
C LEU A 313 -5.26 -5.18 22.88
N ASP A 314 -5.67 -5.32 24.14
CA ASP A 314 -5.49 -4.26 25.13
C ASP A 314 -3.99 -4.09 25.43
N LEU A 315 -3.43 -2.92 25.14
CA LEU A 315 -1.97 -2.70 25.19
C LEU A 315 -1.39 -2.81 26.60
N LYS A 316 -2.22 -2.64 27.64
CA LYS A 316 -1.80 -2.69 29.04
C LYS A 316 -1.83 -4.11 29.61
N SER A 317 -2.95 -4.79 29.47
CA SER A 317 -3.22 -6.12 30.02
C SER A 317 -2.81 -7.24 29.07
N LYS A 318 -2.61 -6.93 27.79
CA LYS A 318 -2.39 -7.89 26.70
C LYS A 318 -3.54 -8.88 26.53
N ALA A 319 -4.74 -8.54 26.99
CA ALA A 319 -5.93 -9.34 26.77
C ALA A 319 -6.33 -9.27 25.28
N ALA A 320 -6.44 -10.43 24.65
CA ALA A 320 -6.87 -10.56 23.26
C ALA A 320 -8.35 -10.92 23.17
N LYS A 321 -9.04 -10.33 22.18
CA LYS A 321 -10.36 -10.77 21.71
C LYS A 321 -10.34 -10.93 20.21
N GLU A 322 -11.23 -11.76 19.69
CA GLU A 322 -11.38 -11.97 18.24
C GLU A 322 -12.82 -11.72 17.81
N PHE A 323 -13.00 -11.13 16.64
CA PHE A 323 -14.31 -10.85 16.06
C PHE A 323 -14.35 -11.34 14.62
N VAL A 324 -15.51 -11.82 14.19
CA VAL A 324 -15.69 -12.27 12.81
C VAL A 324 -15.94 -11.08 11.88
N TYR A 325 -15.11 -10.94 10.86
CA TYR A 325 -15.30 -10.02 9.73
C TYR A 325 -15.86 -10.79 8.52
N PRO A 326 -17.07 -10.46 8.02
CA PRO A 326 -17.59 -11.04 6.79
C PRO A 326 -16.85 -10.49 5.55
N LEU A 327 -16.21 -11.37 4.77
CA LEU A 327 -15.57 -11.00 3.49
C LEU A 327 -16.63 -10.90 2.39
N GLU A 328 -16.52 -9.93 1.47
CA GLU A 328 -17.55 -9.75 0.44
C GLU A 328 -17.60 -10.87 -0.60
N ASP A 329 -16.46 -11.19 -1.23
CA ASP A 329 -16.38 -12.18 -2.31
C ASP A 329 -14.96 -12.76 -2.45
N PRO A 330 -14.49 -13.54 -1.46
CA PRO A 330 -13.11 -14.01 -1.45
C PRO A 330 -12.82 -15.04 -2.55
N LYS A 331 -13.85 -15.71 -3.10
CA LYS A 331 -13.72 -16.58 -4.29
C LYS A 331 -13.28 -15.82 -5.54
N SER A 332 -13.64 -14.55 -5.64
CA SER A 332 -13.16 -13.65 -6.69
C SER A 332 -11.82 -12.98 -6.36
N LYS A 333 -11.13 -13.44 -5.31
CA LYS A 333 -9.87 -12.87 -4.79
C LYS A 333 -10.01 -11.42 -4.32
N LEU A 334 -11.17 -11.08 -3.77
CA LEU A 334 -11.35 -9.87 -3.00
C LEU A 334 -10.89 -10.16 -1.57
N ALA A 335 -9.86 -9.45 -1.12
CA ALA A 335 -9.21 -9.71 0.16
C ALA A 335 -9.02 -8.42 0.94
N VAL A 336 -8.90 -8.55 2.26
CA VAL A 336 -8.58 -7.42 3.13
C VAL A 336 -7.15 -6.96 2.88
N SER A 337 -6.91 -5.66 2.83
CA SER A 337 -5.54 -5.11 2.75
C SER A 337 -5.21 -4.12 3.86
N GLU A 338 -6.19 -3.52 4.55
CA GLU A 338 -5.91 -2.55 5.61
C GLU A 338 -7.10 -2.34 6.56
N ILE A 339 -6.81 -1.81 7.74
CA ILE A 339 -7.80 -1.31 8.70
C ILE A 339 -7.35 0.01 9.33
N THR A 340 -8.27 0.97 9.48
CA THR A 340 -7.99 2.22 10.20
C THR A 340 -9.14 2.64 11.12
N ALA A 341 -8.83 3.16 12.30
CA ALA A 341 -9.83 3.50 13.30
C ALA A 341 -10.58 4.80 13.00
N LEU A 342 -11.90 4.77 13.11
CA LEU A 342 -12.78 5.95 13.11
C LEU A 342 -13.23 6.33 14.52
N SER A 343 -13.36 5.35 15.40
CA SER A 343 -13.66 5.50 16.82
C SER A 343 -13.10 4.31 17.59
N ASN A 344 -13.41 4.20 18.89
CA ASN A 344 -13.00 3.05 19.69
C ASN A 344 -13.69 1.73 19.30
N THR A 345 -14.77 1.77 18.52
CA THR A 345 -15.47 0.55 18.07
C THR A 345 -15.71 0.49 16.57
N THR A 346 -15.52 1.60 15.84
CA THR A 346 -15.78 1.67 14.41
C THR A 346 -14.51 1.87 13.61
N PHE A 347 -14.39 1.17 12.49
CA PHE A 347 -13.18 1.14 11.66
C PHE A 347 -13.55 1.22 10.18
N LEU A 348 -12.62 1.69 9.35
CA LEU A 348 -12.63 1.45 7.92
C LEU A 348 -11.75 0.24 7.62
N VAL A 349 -12.22 -0.63 6.73
CA VAL A 349 -11.46 -1.78 6.22
C VAL A 349 -11.41 -1.69 4.70
N ASP A 350 -10.22 -1.82 4.14
CA ASP A 350 -10.06 -1.98 2.69
C ASP A 350 -10.24 -3.44 2.29
N GLU A 351 -11.13 -3.67 1.34
CA GLU A 351 -11.21 -4.92 0.58
C GLU A 351 -11.01 -4.64 -0.90
N ARG A 352 -9.98 -5.27 -1.48
CA ARG A 352 -9.54 -4.99 -2.84
C ARG A 352 -9.15 -6.24 -3.63
N ASP A 353 -9.24 -6.13 -4.97
CA ASP A 353 -8.63 -7.07 -5.90
C ASP A 353 -7.20 -6.63 -6.30
N GLY A 354 -6.47 -7.48 -7.02
CA GLY A 354 -5.15 -7.18 -7.55
C GLY A 354 -5.15 -6.66 -8.99
N LYS A 355 -6.17 -5.89 -9.41
CA LYS A 355 -6.26 -5.37 -10.79
C LYS A 355 -6.08 -3.85 -10.83
N PRO A 356 -5.37 -3.31 -11.84
CA PRO A 356 -5.30 -1.87 -12.04
C PRO A 356 -6.65 -1.31 -12.51
N ALA A 357 -6.82 0.01 -12.40
CA ALA A 357 -7.93 0.70 -13.05
C ALA A 357 -7.80 0.61 -14.60
N PRO A 358 -8.88 0.77 -15.38
CA PRO A 358 -10.26 0.86 -14.92
C PRO A 358 -10.88 -0.51 -14.59
N GLY A 359 -11.99 -0.51 -13.84
CA GLY A 359 -12.75 -1.71 -13.51
C GLY A 359 -12.17 -2.55 -12.37
N ALA A 360 -11.26 -1.97 -11.58
CA ALA A 360 -10.77 -2.57 -10.35
C ALA A 360 -11.87 -2.60 -9.28
N ASN A 361 -11.90 -3.66 -8.47
CA ASN A 361 -12.78 -3.72 -7.31
C ASN A 361 -11.99 -3.36 -6.05
N LYS A 362 -12.12 -2.11 -5.60
CA LYS A 362 -11.42 -1.53 -4.45
C LYS A 362 -12.43 -0.76 -3.61
N LYS A 363 -12.70 -1.23 -2.38
CA LYS A 363 -13.79 -0.69 -1.56
C LYS A 363 -13.36 -0.54 -0.12
N LEU A 364 -13.73 0.59 0.46
CA LEU A 364 -13.66 0.81 1.89
C LEU A 364 -15.01 0.50 2.54
N TRP A 365 -14.97 -0.24 3.63
CA TRP A 365 -16.13 -0.67 4.41
C TRP A 365 -16.06 -0.09 5.81
N THR A 366 -17.13 0.53 6.28
CA THR A 366 -17.27 0.88 7.70
C THR A 366 -17.76 -0.35 8.45
N ILE A 367 -17.03 -0.72 9.49
CA ILE A 367 -17.42 -1.78 10.44
C ILE A 367 -17.60 -1.26 11.87
N ASP A 368 -18.40 -1.96 12.67
CA ASP A 368 -18.57 -1.72 14.11
C ASP A 368 -18.49 -3.02 14.93
N LEU A 369 -17.65 -3.01 15.97
CA LEU A 369 -17.39 -4.11 16.88
C LEU A 369 -18.34 -4.11 18.10
N ALA A 370 -19.04 -3.01 18.39
CA ALA A 370 -19.77 -2.83 19.66
C ALA A 370 -20.84 -3.92 19.93
N GLY A 371 -21.46 -4.45 18.88
CA GLY A 371 -22.46 -5.52 18.95
C GLY A 371 -21.94 -6.91 18.54
N ALA A 372 -20.65 -7.03 18.21
CA ALA A 372 -20.08 -8.27 17.71
C ALA A 372 -19.78 -9.26 18.85
N THR A 373 -19.97 -10.55 18.58
CA THR A 373 -19.62 -11.62 19.52
C THR A 373 -18.12 -11.82 19.54
N ASP A 374 -17.52 -11.78 20.74
CA ASP A 374 -16.14 -12.23 20.95
C ASP A 374 -16.05 -13.75 20.72
N VAL A 375 -15.20 -14.15 19.77
CA VAL A 375 -14.91 -15.54 19.41
C VAL A 375 -13.48 -15.96 19.80
N GLY A 376 -12.78 -15.11 20.55
CA GLY A 376 -11.41 -15.36 20.99
C GLY A 376 -11.30 -16.21 22.27
N PRO A 377 -10.14 -16.19 22.94
CA PRO A 377 -9.85 -17.06 24.09
C PRO A 377 -10.82 -16.96 25.27
N GLN A 378 -11.54 -15.84 25.40
CA GLN A 378 -12.50 -15.58 26.48
C GLN A 378 -13.96 -15.67 26.00
N ALA A 379 -14.19 -16.19 24.80
CA ALA A 379 -15.52 -16.30 24.20
C ALA A 379 -16.51 -17.04 25.12
N ALA A 380 -17.73 -16.50 25.19
CA ALA A 380 -18.83 -17.05 25.98
C ALA A 380 -20.03 -17.36 25.07
N VAL A 381 -19.83 -18.21 24.06
CA VAL A 381 -20.85 -18.61 23.09
C VAL A 381 -21.51 -19.91 23.54
N ALA A 382 -22.85 -19.94 23.60
CA ALA A 382 -23.59 -21.09 24.07
C ALA A 382 -23.40 -22.32 23.16
N GLY A 383 -23.03 -23.47 23.73
CA GLY A 383 -22.76 -24.69 22.96
C GLY A 383 -21.42 -24.71 22.23
N ALA A 384 -20.60 -23.68 22.40
CA ALA A 384 -19.25 -23.61 21.89
C ALA A 384 -18.22 -23.79 23.00
N HIS A 385 -16.99 -24.13 22.63
CA HIS A 385 -15.83 -24.08 23.52
C HIS A 385 -14.58 -23.64 22.76
N TYR A 386 -13.63 -23.03 23.45
CA TYR A 386 -12.40 -22.55 22.82
C TYR A 386 -11.30 -23.62 22.92
N ASP A 387 -10.71 -24.00 21.79
CA ASP A 387 -9.50 -24.82 21.71
C ASP A 387 -8.31 -23.95 21.29
N PRO A 388 -7.20 -23.88 22.05
CA PRO A 388 -6.09 -23.01 21.70
C PRO A 388 -5.43 -23.28 20.33
N ASN A 389 -5.57 -24.46 19.74
CA ASN A 389 -4.97 -24.77 18.45
C ASN A 389 -5.91 -24.49 17.28
N LEU A 390 -7.22 -24.45 17.53
CA LEU A 390 -8.26 -24.39 16.49
C LEU A 390 -9.20 -23.18 16.64
N GLY A 391 -9.10 -22.45 17.74
CA GLY A 391 -9.97 -21.34 18.12
C GLY A 391 -11.32 -21.81 18.66
N LEU A 392 -12.35 -20.97 18.48
CA LEU A 392 -13.70 -21.32 18.90
C LEU A 392 -14.24 -22.50 18.08
N LEU A 393 -14.71 -23.54 18.78
CA LEU A 393 -15.34 -24.72 18.21
C LEU A 393 -16.85 -24.71 18.49
N LEU A 394 -17.65 -24.92 17.46
CA LEU A 394 -19.08 -25.20 17.55
C LEU A 394 -19.27 -26.72 17.63
N GLY A 395 -19.55 -27.24 18.82
CA GLY A 395 -19.30 -28.66 19.11
C GLY A 395 -17.80 -28.94 18.96
N ASP A 396 -17.42 -29.82 18.03
CA ASP A 396 -16.02 -30.14 17.70
C ASP A 396 -15.55 -29.52 16.37
N THR A 397 -16.34 -28.61 15.78
CA THR A 397 -16.07 -28.04 14.44
C THR A 397 -15.52 -26.61 14.55
N PRO A 398 -14.31 -26.32 14.00
CA PRO A 398 -13.79 -24.96 13.92
C PRO A 398 -14.67 -24.02 13.10
N LEU A 399 -14.67 -22.73 13.41
CA LEU A 399 -15.54 -21.75 12.73
C LEU A 399 -15.40 -21.75 11.21
N GLU A 400 -14.18 -21.74 10.69
CA GLU A 400 -13.93 -21.70 9.25
C GLU A 400 -14.44 -22.98 8.56
N THR A 401 -14.32 -24.14 9.23
CA THR A 401 -14.89 -25.42 8.76
C THR A 401 -16.42 -25.42 8.84
N PHE A 402 -16.99 -24.84 9.90
CA PHE A 402 -18.44 -24.76 10.10
C PHE A 402 -19.10 -23.86 9.05
N VAL A 403 -18.49 -22.72 8.73
CA VAL A 403 -18.96 -21.79 7.70
C VAL A 403 -18.75 -22.38 6.30
N GLY A 404 -17.54 -22.86 6.02
CA GLY A 404 -17.18 -23.42 4.71
C GLY A 404 -17.19 -22.41 3.56
N ALA A 405 -16.97 -22.90 2.34
CA ALA A 405 -16.89 -22.06 1.14
C ALA A 405 -18.27 -21.75 0.53
N VAL A 406 -19.04 -20.92 1.22
CA VAL A 406 -20.41 -20.51 0.84
C VAL A 406 -20.46 -19.02 0.46
N PRO A 407 -21.56 -18.52 -0.16
CA PRO A 407 -21.79 -17.07 -0.28
C PRO A 407 -21.80 -16.37 1.08
N THR A 408 -21.35 -15.12 1.15
CA THR A 408 -21.22 -14.36 2.41
C THR A 408 -22.51 -14.27 3.20
N SER A 409 -23.64 -14.07 2.55
CA SER A 409 -24.94 -14.04 3.22
C SER A 409 -25.30 -15.36 3.90
N GLU A 410 -24.91 -16.50 3.32
CA GLU A 410 -25.13 -17.82 3.91
C GLU A 410 -24.18 -18.07 5.08
N GLY A 411 -22.91 -17.67 4.97
CA GLY A 411 -21.94 -17.75 6.06
C GLY A 411 -22.36 -16.92 7.28
N VAL A 412 -22.80 -15.67 7.04
CA VAL A 412 -23.34 -14.80 8.08
C VAL A 412 -24.62 -15.39 8.71
N ALA A 413 -25.50 -16.00 7.91
CA ALA A 413 -26.70 -16.66 8.44
C ALA A 413 -26.34 -17.88 9.31
N ALA A 414 -25.35 -18.67 8.91
CA ALA A 414 -24.88 -19.82 9.68
C ALA A 414 -24.31 -19.39 11.05
N LEU A 415 -23.47 -18.35 11.08
CA LEU A 415 -22.90 -17.80 12.31
C LEU A 415 -23.99 -17.27 13.25
N ASN A 416 -24.93 -16.49 12.73
CA ASN A 416 -26.05 -15.97 13.52
C ASN A 416 -26.92 -17.11 14.09
N GLY A 417 -27.15 -18.18 13.32
CA GLY A 417 -27.85 -19.38 13.78
C GLY A 417 -27.14 -20.10 14.92
N ALA A 418 -25.81 -19.96 15.03
CA ALA A 418 -24.99 -20.47 16.11
C ALA A 418 -24.84 -19.48 17.29
N GLY A 419 -25.53 -18.34 17.27
CA GLY A 419 -25.44 -17.31 18.31
C GLY A 419 -24.17 -16.45 18.23
N ILE A 420 -23.49 -16.44 17.08
CA ILE A 420 -22.33 -15.60 16.80
C ILE A 420 -22.78 -14.45 15.89
N THR A 421 -22.68 -13.23 16.39
CA THR A 421 -22.96 -12.01 15.62
C THR A 421 -21.63 -11.46 15.08
N PRO A 422 -21.40 -11.48 13.75
CA PRO A 422 -20.24 -10.83 13.14
C PRO A 422 -20.26 -9.31 13.36
N VAL A 423 -19.16 -8.64 13.04
CA VAL A 423 -19.15 -7.16 13.02
C VAL A 423 -20.23 -6.63 12.06
N THR A 424 -20.84 -5.51 12.44
CA THR A 424 -21.72 -4.81 11.48
C THR A 424 -20.84 -4.26 10.37
N LYS A 425 -21.28 -4.35 9.11
CA LYS A 425 -20.52 -3.92 7.95
C LYS A 425 -21.41 -3.16 6.97
N SER A 426 -20.93 -2.02 6.47
CA SER A 426 -21.64 -1.19 5.50
C SER A 426 -20.67 -0.54 4.53
N ALA A 427 -21.09 -0.32 3.29
CA ALA A 427 -20.26 0.31 2.28
C ALA A 427 -19.93 1.76 2.68
N HIS A 428 -18.66 2.14 2.63
CA HIS A 428 -18.21 3.51 2.90
C HIS A 428 -17.85 4.23 1.60
N LEU A 429 -16.94 3.66 0.82
CA LEU A 429 -16.47 4.23 -0.44
C LEU A 429 -16.20 3.11 -1.46
N ASP A 430 -16.66 3.31 -2.70
CA ASP A 430 -16.24 2.51 -3.85
C ASP A 430 -15.11 3.26 -4.56
N LEU A 431 -13.87 3.01 -4.13
CA LEU A 431 -12.69 3.71 -4.64
C LEU A 431 -12.46 3.41 -6.11
N GLY A 432 -12.66 2.16 -6.53
CA GLY A 432 -12.56 1.77 -7.94
C GLY A 432 -13.48 2.61 -8.81
N LYS A 433 -14.76 2.76 -8.43
CA LYS A 433 -15.69 3.63 -9.17
C LYS A 433 -15.34 5.11 -9.09
N LEU A 434 -14.83 5.59 -7.96
CA LEU A 434 -14.39 6.98 -7.84
C LEU A 434 -13.28 7.27 -8.86
N VAL A 435 -12.24 6.43 -8.89
CA VAL A 435 -11.10 6.58 -9.80
C VAL A 435 -11.52 6.44 -11.26
N ASP A 436 -12.33 5.43 -11.60
CA ASP A 436 -12.88 5.24 -12.95
C ASP A 436 -13.72 6.44 -13.41
N GLY A 437 -14.49 7.04 -12.49
CA GLY A 437 -15.30 8.23 -12.76
C GLY A 437 -14.49 9.50 -12.96
N LEU A 438 -13.30 9.59 -12.37
CA LEU A 438 -12.36 10.70 -12.54
C LEU A 438 -11.54 10.57 -13.83
N ALA A 439 -11.09 9.36 -14.17
CA ALA A 439 -10.32 9.06 -15.39
C ALA A 439 -10.67 7.66 -15.93
N SER A 440 -11.56 7.60 -16.91
CA SER A 440 -12.09 6.33 -17.46
C SER A 440 -11.06 5.46 -18.20
N ASP A 441 -9.87 6.00 -18.48
CA ASP A 441 -8.75 5.28 -19.09
C ASP A 441 -7.77 4.69 -18.07
N GLY A 442 -8.04 4.88 -16.76
CA GLY A 442 -7.17 4.42 -15.67
C GLY A 442 -5.88 5.22 -15.51
N SER A 443 -5.77 6.40 -16.13
CA SER A 443 -4.54 7.23 -16.09
C SER A 443 -4.32 7.97 -14.77
N PHE A 444 -5.34 8.07 -13.92
CA PHE A 444 -5.27 8.75 -12.61
C PHE A 444 -5.37 7.73 -11.48
N PHE A 445 -4.34 7.63 -10.63
CA PHE A 445 -4.30 6.72 -9.46
C PHE A 445 -4.70 5.26 -9.79
N GLY A 446 -4.31 4.78 -10.97
CA GLY A 446 -4.76 3.51 -11.54
C GLY A 446 -4.03 2.26 -11.03
N HIS A 447 -3.55 2.28 -9.79
CA HIS A 447 -2.76 1.21 -9.19
C HIS A 447 -3.58 -0.08 -9.00
N ASP A 448 -2.90 -1.22 -9.05
CA ASP A 448 -3.50 -2.54 -8.83
C ASP A 448 -3.65 -2.89 -7.33
N LYS A 449 -2.81 -2.35 -6.47
CA LYS A 449 -2.86 -2.49 -5.02
C LYS A 449 -3.05 -1.14 -4.33
N ILE A 450 -3.91 -1.16 -3.32
CA ILE A 450 -3.96 -0.15 -2.27
C ILE A 450 -3.84 -0.91 -0.94
N GLU A 451 -2.98 -0.42 -0.04
CA GLU A 451 -2.65 -1.14 1.20
C GLU A 451 -2.46 -0.17 2.37
N GLY A 452 -2.05 1.08 2.15
CA GLY A 452 -2.11 2.11 3.20
C GLY A 452 -3.45 2.85 3.21
N VAL A 453 -4.16 2.87 4.34
CA VAL A 453 -5.39 3.65 4.54
C VAL A 453 -5.34 4.36 5.89
N ALA A 454 -5.43 5.69 5.87
CA ALA A 454 -5.38 6.51 7.07
C ALA A 454 -6.45 7.60 7.08
N THR A 455 -6.75 8.09 8.29
CA THR A 455 -7.53 9.31 8.51
C THR A 455 -7.05 10.01 9.76
N THR A 456 -7.16 11.34 9.79
CA THR A 456 -6.81 12.18 10.95
C THR A 456 -8.04 12.84 11.59
N ASP A 457 -9.23 12.63 11.01
CA ASP A 457 -10.43 13.40 11.35
C ASP A 457 -11.73 12.56 11.35
N ASN A 458 -11.58 11.29 11.74
CA ASN A 458 -12.66 10.30 11.83
C ASN A 458 -13.34 10.02 10.47
N GLY A 459 -12.55 9.99 9.41
CA GLY A 459 -12.96 9.58 8.08
C GLY A 459 -13.58 10.69 7.22
N LYS A 460 -13.45 11.97 7.62
CA LYS A 460 -13.88 13.08 6.74
C LYS A 460 -12.89 13.25 5.60
N THR A 461 -11.61 13.13 5.90
CA THR A 461 -10.53 13.00 4.94
C THR A 461 -9.90 11.62 5.05
N LEU A 462 -9.76 10.97 3.91
CA LEU A 462 -9.11 9.66 3.77
C LEU A 462 -7.81 9.82 2.99
N TYR A 463 -6.77 9.12 3.42
CA TYR A 463 -5.50 9.00 2.71
C TYR A 463 -5.30 7.56 2.31
N VAL A 464 -5.08 7.31 1.02
CA VAL A 464 -4.89 5.97 0.47
C VAL A 464 -3.54 5.91 -0.24
N ALA A 465 -2.63 5.04 0.21
CA ALA A 465 -1.34 4.79 -0.42
C ALA A 465 -1.37 3.49 -1.23
N ASN A 466 -0.73 3.48 -2.40
CA ASN A 466 -0.55 2.26 -3.17
C ASN A 466 0.72 1.52 -2.76
N ASP A 467 0.65 0.19 -2.71
CA ASP A 467 1.84 -0.64 -2.81
C ASP A 467 2.27 -0.77 -4.28
N SER A 468 3.39 -0.13 -4.59
CA SER A 468 3.98 -0.10 -5.93
C SER A 468 4.79 -1.35 -6.28
N ASP A 469 4.99 -2.31 -5.36
CA ASP A 469 5.90 -3.45 -5.51
C ASP A 469 7.31 -3.03 -5.97
N PHE A 470 7.77 -1.85 -5.54
CA PHE A 470 9.03 -1.22 -6.00
C PHE A 470 9.10 -1.06 -7.53
N GLY A 471 7.95 -0.92 -8.19
CA GLY A 471 7.82 -0.80 -9.63
C GLY A 471 8.11 -2.10 -10.39
N LEU A 472 7.88 -3.27 -9.80
CA LEU A 472 8.08 -4.58 -10.42
C LEU A 472 6.77 -5.35 -10.60
N GLU A 473 6.59 -5.97 -11.77
CA GLU A 473 5.37 -6.76 -12.11
C GLU A 473 5.67 -8.25 -12.19
N GLY A 474 6.92 -8.63 -12.43
CA GLY A 474 7.28 -10.03 -12.65
C GLY A 474 8.72 -10.25 -13.05
N SER A 475 9.07 -11.53 -13.23
CA SER A 475 10.37 -11.95 -13.76
C SER A 475 10.32 -12.26 -15.26
N THR A 476 11.49 -12.33 -15.89
CA THR A 476 11.64 -12.78 -17.28
C THR A 476 12.76 -13.81 -17.40
N GLY A 477 12.61 -14.74 -18.35
CA GLY A 477 13.53 -15.87 -18.53
C GLY A 477 13.19 -17.08 -17.65
N SER A 478 13.54 -18.28 -18.12
CA SER A 478 13.28 -19.54 -17.41
C SER A 478 14.52 -20.11 -16.70
N THR A 479 15.68 -19.49 -16.89
CA THR A 479 16.95 -19.89 -16.26
C THR A 479 17.74 -18.65 -15.83
N PRO A 480 18.59 -18.74 -14.79
CA PRO A 480 19.44 -17.62 -14.39
C PRO A 480 20.47 -17.20 -15.45
N PRO A 481 20.93 -15.93 -15.44
CA PRO A 481 20.41 -14.85 -14.60
C PRO A 481 19.02 -14.42 -15.07
N PHE A 482 18.09 -14.32 -14.11
CA PHE A 482 16.72 -13.91 -14.38
C PHE A 482 16.65 -12.41 -14.67
N GLY A 483 15.79 -12.03 -15.60
CA GLY A 483 15.42 -10.64 -15.82
C GLY A 483 14.22 -10.23 -14.98
N LEU A 484 13.94 -8.93 -14.96
CA LEU A 484 12.80 -8.32 -14.27
C LEU A 484 11.94 -7.55 -15.27
N LYS A 485 10.63 -7.54 -15.04
CA LYS A 485 9.63 -6.75 -15.78
C LYS A 485 9.21 -5.57 -14.91
N ALA A 486 9.38 -4.36 -15.43
CA ALA A 486 8.91 -3.15 -14.76
C ALA A 486 7.38 -3.10 -14.76
N LYS A 487 6.81 -2.62 -13.65
CA LYS A 487 5.39 -2.36 -13.47
C LYS A 487 5.05 -0.99 -14.04
N THR A 488 3.98 -0.93 -14.83
CA THR A 488 3.51 0.29 -15.48
C THR A 488 2.03 0.45 -15.25
N LEU A 489 1.62 1.70 -14.99
CA LEU A 489 0.22 2.09 -14.94
C LEU A 489 -0.43 1.96 -16.33
N PRO A 490 -1.78 1.91 -16.42
CA PRO A 490 -2.52 1.89 -17.68
C PRO A 490 -2.12 3.01 -18.65
N GLY A 491 -1.76 4.19 -18.11
CA GLY A 491 -1.26 5.33 -18.88
C GLY A 491 0.19 5.22 -19.38
N GLY A 492 0.88 4.10 -19.12
CA GLY A 492 2.24 3.82 -19.57
C GLY A 492 3.37 4.40 -18.70
N LEU A 493 3.03 5.16 -17.65
CA LEU A 493 4.00 5.63 -16.66
C LEU A 493 4.47 4.47 -15.77
N PRO A 494 5.70 4.50 -15.26
CA PRO A 494 6.14 3.57 -14.21
C PRO A 494 5.20 3.64 -13.01
N ASP A 495 4.89 2.49 -12.43
CA ASP A 495 4.18 2.44 -11.15
C ASP A 495 5.14 2.83 -10.02
N THR A 496 4.76 3.85 -9.25
CA THR A 496 5.54 4.43 -8.16
C THR A 496 4.63 4.68 -6.97
N GLY A 497 5.21 4.84 -5.77
CA GLY A 497 4.44 5.24 -4.59
C GLY A 497 3.77 6.62 -4.77
N GLU A 498 2.45 6.63 -4.64
CA GLU A 498 1.53 7.75 -4.65
C GLU A 498 0.59 7.66 -3.44
N ILE A 499 0.08 8.79 -2.98
CA ILE A 499 -0.97 8.87 -1.96
C ILE A 499 -2.14 9.67 -2.53
N LEU A 500 -3.35 9.14 -2.40
CA LEU A 500 -4.59 9.81 -2.74
C LEU A 500 -5.26 10.30 -1.45
N GLU A 501 -5.35 11.62 -1.31
CA GLU A 501 -6.24 12.25 -0.33
C GLU A 501 -7.63 12.41 -0.93
N ILE A 502 -8.65 12.09 -0.16
CA ILE A 502 -10.06 12.11 -0.56
C ILE A 502 -10.84 12.89 0.48
N ASP A 503 -11.50 13.98 0.05
CA ASP A 503 -12.47 14.69 0.88
C ASP A 503 -13.85 14.03 0.69
N THR A 504 -14.31 13.32 1.72
CA THR A 504 -15.60 12.61 1.67
C THR A 504 -16.80 13.57 1.62
N GLY A 505 -16.64 14.83 2.04
CA GLY A 505 -17.65 15.88 1.95
C GLY A 505 -17.87 16.39 0.52
N GLU A 506 -16.89 16.20 -0.36
CA GLU A 506 -16.95 16.58 -1.78
C GLU A 506 -17.39 15.42 -2.70
N LEU A 507 -17.86 14.31 -2.12
CA LEU A 507 -18.44 13.18 -2.86
C LEU A 507 -19.96 13.33 -3.07
N PRO A 508 -20.52 12.92 -4.24
CA PRO A 508 -19.81 12.35 -5.38
C PRO A 508 -18.95 13.39 -6.11
N ALA A 509 -17.77 12.97 -6.54
CA ALA A 509 -16.78 13.85 -7.13
C ALA A 509 -17.33 14.59 -8.36
N ARG A 510 -17.09 15.90 -8.40
CA ARG A 510 -17.45 16.76 -9.53
C ARG A 510 -16.20 17.16 -10.28
N THR A 511 -16.29 17.19 -11.60
CA THR A 511 -15.20 17.64 -12.46
C THR A 511 -15.53 18.92 -13.20
N ARG A 512 -14.50 19.69 -13.51
CA ARG A 512 -14.56 20.89 -14.34
C ARG A 512 -13.49 20.82 -15.40
N THR A 513 -13.84 21.18 -16.64
CA THR A 513 -12.87 21.32 -17.72
C THR A 513 -12.56 22.80 -17.98
N THR A 514 -11.27 23.12 -18.00
CA THR A 514 -10.75 24.47 -18.26
C THR A 514 -9.66 24.39 -19.32
N THR A 515 -9.56 25.41 -20.18
CA THR A 515 -8.46 25.55 -21.14
C THR A 515 -7.46 26.59 -20.66
N VAL A 516 -6.16 26.31 -20.84
CA VAL A 516 -5.06 27.23 -20.57
C VAL A 516 -4.28 27.46 -21.86
N THR A 517 -4.06 28.73 -22.21
CA THR A 517 -3.30 29.10 -23.41
C THR A 517 -1.81 28.86 -23.21
N VAL A 518 -1.12 28.38 -24.24
CA VAL A 518 0.35 28.36 -24.33
C VAL A 518 0.76 29.25 -25.51
N THR A 519 1.57 30.28 -25.26
CA THR A 519 2.07 31.17 -26.33
C THR A 519 3.48 30.76 -26.75
N VAL A 520 3.66 30.43 -28.03
CA VAL A 520 4.95 30.06 -28.64
C VAL A 520 5.50 31.23 -29.46
N ARG A 521 6.69 31.73 -29.09
CA ARG A 521 7.30 32.94 -29.67
C ARG A 521 8.63 32.71 -30.38
#